data_AF-A0A0E0C0U6-F1
#
_entry.id   AF-A0A0E0C0U6-F1
#
_cell.length_a   1.000
_cell.length_b   1.000
_cell.length_c   1.000
_cell.angle_alpha   90.00
_cell.angle_beta   90.00
_cell.angle_gamma   90.00
#
_symmetry.space_group_name_H-M   'P 1'
#
loop_
_entity.id
_entity.type
_entity.pdbx_description
1 polymer ?
#
loop_
_entity_poly.entity_id
_entity_poly.type
_entity_poly.pdbx_seq_one_letter_code
_entity_poly.pdbx_strand_id
1 'polypeptide(L)'
;MVWINLKVPFQEVFGGVRCNLKEAVQLSGLTWEGRAHCGLDDARNTARLLALLMHRGFKFSITNSLVWQSAPQSITCQSSPAHSPYPNQSHHKPMEVMGSPVQVNPYAGITVKKPMYCHCGVLSQIKVTYRPGPMHGRYFYGCGNWTSTRGANCDYWVWLS
;
A
#
# COMPACT_ATOMS: atom_id res chain seq x y z
N MET A 1 -1.69 4.58 1.94
CA MET A 1 -3.12 4.20 2.06
C MET A 1 -3.33 3.57 3.42
N VAL A 2 -4.40 3.91 4.14
CA VAL A 2 -4.72 3.34 5.47
C VAL A 2 -5.90 2.39 5.39
N TRP A 3 -5.96 1.37 6.23
CA TRP A 3 -7.10 0.44 6.29
C TRP A 3 -7.30 -0.20 7.67
N ILE A 4 -8.47 -0.80 7.84
CA ILE A 4 -8.86 -1.59 9.01
C ILE A 4 -8.85 -3.06 8.60
N ASN A 5 -8.04 -3.86 9.28
CA ASN A 5 -7.98 -5.30 9.13
C ASN A 5 -8.98 -5.92 10.09
N LEU A 6 -10.14 -6.34 9.56
CA LEU A 6 -11.25 -6.89 10.33
C LEU A 6 -10.90 -8.20 11.09
N LYS A 7 -9.77 -8.84 10.75
CA LYS A 7 -9.33 -10.05 11.47
C LYS A 7 -8.96 -9.76 12.92
N VAL A 8 -8.33 -8.62 13.19
CA VAL A 8 -7.94 -8.21 14.56
C VAL A 8 -9.15 -8.09 15.49
N PRO A 9 -10.16 -7.24 15.19
CA PRO A 9 -11.34 -7.09 16.04
C PRO A 9 -12.18 -8.37 16.09
N PHE A 10 -12.22 -9.15 15.01
CA PHE A 10 -12.90 -10.44 15.01
C PHE A 10 -12.26 -11.40 16.02
N GLN A 11 -10.93 -11.52 16.03
CA GLN A 11 -10.22 -12.39 16.97
C GLN A 11 -10.36 -11.93 18.42
N GLU A 12 -10.44 -10.63 18.67
CA GLU A 12 -10.66 -10.08 20.01
C GLU A 12 -12.06 -10.40 20.56
N VAL A 13 -13.09 -10.36 19.70
CA VAL A 13 -14.48 -10.63 20.11
C VAL A 13 -14.80 -12.13 20.14
N PHE A 14 -14.22 -12.94 19.26
CA PHE A 14 -14.58 -14.36 19.06
C PHE A 14 -13.49 -15.36 19.46
N GLY A 15 -12.36 -14.88 19.98
CA GLY A 15 -11.17 -15.69 20.24
C GLY A 15 -10.34 -15.91 18.98
N GLY A 16 -9.04 -16.15 19.14
CA GLY A 16 -8.01 -16.24 18.08
C GLY A 16 -8.14 -17.39 17.08
N VAL A 17 -9.36 -17.75 16.67
CA VAL A 17 -9.68 -18.81 15.73
C VAL A 17 -9.17 -18.42 14.33
N ARG A 18 -8.36 -19.30 13.74
CA ARG A 18 -8.02 -19.20 12.33
C ARG A 18 -9.19 -19.74 11.52
N CYS A 19 -9.88 -18.85 10.85
CA CYS A 19 -11.03 -19.19 10.02
C CYS A 19 -11.04 -18.36 8.74
N ASN A 20 -11.74 -18.88 7.73
CA ASN A 20 -12.04 -18.13 6.51
C ASN A 20 -13.22 -17.17 6.72
N LEU A 21 -13.53 -16.34 5.72
CA LEU A 21 -14.61 -15.33 5.86
C LEU A 21 -15.97 -15.98 6.12
N LYS A 22 -16.29 -17.08 5.42
CA LYS A 22 -17.58 -17.77 5.57
C LYS A 22 -17.74 -18.34 6.98
N GLU A 23 -16.70 -18.99 7.48
CA GLU A 23 -16.63 -19.49 8.85
C GLU A 23 -16.76 -18.34 9.86
N ALA A 24 -16.05 -17.22 9.66
CA ALA A 24 -16.15 -16.07 10.55
C ALA A 24 -17.57 -15.49 10.62
N VAL A 25 -18.24 -15.38 9.47
CA VAL A 25 -19.65 -14.95 9.39
C VAL A 25 -20.55 -15.93 10.16
N GLN A 26 -20.38 -17.24 9.94
CA GLN A 26 -21.18 -18.26 10.63
C GLN A 26 -20.92 -18.32 12.13
N LEU A 27 -19.65 -18.24 12.57
CA LEU A 27 -19.26 -18.16 13.98
C LEU A 27 -19.82 -16.92 14.68
N SER A 28 -20.03 -15.84 13.92
CA SER A 28 -20.66 -14.63 14.43
C SER A 28 -22.18 -14.74 14.63
N GLY A 29 -22.77 -15.87 14.23
CA GLY A 29 -24.21 -16.11 14.26
C GLY A 29 -24.94 -15.55 13.03
N LEU A 30 -24.21 -15.10 11.99
CA LEU A 30 -24.78 -14.61 10.75
C LEU A 30 -24.87 -15.73 9.72
N THR A 31 -25.93 -15.72 8.91
CA THR A 31 -26.04 -16.60 7.75
C THR A 31 -25.20 -16.06 6.59
N TRP A 32 -24.50 -16.96 5.90
CA TRP A 32 -23.74 -16.61 4.69
C TRP A 32 -24.69 -16.25 3.54
N GLU A 33 -24.43 -15.13 2.86
CA GLU A 33 -25.19 -14.69 1.70
C GLU A 33 -24.36 -14.73 0.41
N GLY A 34 -24.99 -15.18 -0.69
CA GLY A 34 -24.36 -15.17 -2.01
C GLY A 34 -23.29 -16.24 -2.22
N ARG A 35 -22.43 -16.03 -3.22
CA ARG A 35 -21.41 -17.01 -3.63
C ARG A 35 -20.06 -16.69 -2.98
N ALA A 36 -19.43 -17.73 -2.44
CA ALA A 36 -18.05 -17.63 -1.99
C ALA A 36 -17.13 -17.21 -3.14
N HIS A 37 -16.14 -16.37 -2.84
CA HIS A 37 -15.18 -15.83 -3.82
C HIS A 37 -15.79 -14.87 -4.86
N CYS A 38 -17.02 -14.40 -4.64
CA CYS A 38 -17.57 -13.27 -5.37
C CYS A 38 -17.30 -11.99 -4.58
N GLY A 39 -16.47 -11.08 -5.12
CA GLY A 39 -16.03 -9.89 -4.38
C GLY A 39 -17.17 -9.00 -3.85
N LEU A 40 -18.30 -8.91 -4.56
CA LEU A 40 -19.47 -8.16 -4.09
C LEU A 40 -20.15 -8.84 -2.89
N ASP A 41 -20.36 -10.15 -2.97
CA ASP A 41 -20.97 -10.92 -1.89
C ASP A 41 -20.04 -10.97 -0.68
N ASP A 42 -18.74 -11.18 -0.89
CA ASP A 42 -17.72 -11.15 0.17
C ASP A 42 -17.69 -9.77 0.87
N ALA A 43 -17.78 -8.67 0.12
CA ALA A 43 -17.86 -7.32 0.67
C ALA A 43 -19.14 -7.12 1.49
N ARG A 44 -20.31 -7.61 1.02
CA ARG A 44 -21.58 -7.54 1.76
C ARG A 44 -21.50 -8.30 3.08
N ASN A 45 -21.01 -9.55 3.04
CA ASN A 45 -20.84 -10.36 4.24
C ASN A 45 -19.85 -9.73 5.24
N THR A 46 -18.74 -9.17 4.72
CA THR A 46 -17.77 -8.43 5.54
C THR A 46 -18.39 -7.21 6.20
N ALA A 47 -19.22 -6.45 5.47
CA ALA A 47 -19.91 -5.28 6.02
C ALA A 47 -20.89 -5.66 7.13
N ARG A 48 -21.60 -6.79 7.00
CA ARG A 48 -22.49 -7.32 8.05
C ARG A 48 -21.71 -7.73 9.29
N LEU A 49 -20.59 -8.43 9.11
CA LEU A 49 -19.71 -8.82 10.22
C LEU A 49 -19.16 -7.59 10.95
N LEU A 50 -18.72 -6.57 10.19
CA LEU A 50 -18.28 -5.29 10.75
C LEU A 50 -19.40 -4.61 11.55
N ALA A 51 -20.61 -4.52 10.99
CA ALA A 51 -21.75 -3.91 11.67
C ALA A 51 -22.07 -4.63 13.00
N LEU A 52 -22.03 -5.97 13.01
CA LEU A 52 -22.25 -6.75 14.23
C LEU A 52 -21.19 -6.46 15.30
N LEU A 53 -19.92 -6.39 14.92
CA LEU A 53 -18.83 -6.04 15.84
C LEU A 53 -19.01 -4.62 16.41
N MET A 54 -19.45 -3.66 15.59
CA MET A 54 -19.81 -2.31 16.06
C MET A 54 -20.97 -2.35 17.07
N HIS A 55 -22.01 -3.15 16.79
CA HIS A 55 -23.16 -3.30 17.69
C HIS A 55 -22.79 -3.94 19.03
N ARG A 56 -21.74 -4.77 19.07
CA ARG A 56 -21.15 -5.31 20.31
C ARG A 56 -20.25 -4.32 21.04
N GLY A 57 -20.16 -3.07 20.58
CA GLY A 57 -19.39 -2.00 21.23
C GLY A 57 -17.92 -1.98 20.88
N PHE A 58 -17.48 -2.72 19.85
CA PHE A 58 -16.08 -2.69 19.42
C PHE A 58 -15.71 -1.33 18.82
N LYS A 59 -14.65 -0.71 19.34
CA LYS A 59 -14.13 0.57 18.85
C LYS A 59 -13.01 0.32 17.84
N PHE A 60 -13.30 0.58 16.57
CA PHE A 60 -12.34 0.38 15.49
C PHE A 60 -11.32 1.51 15.42
N SER A 61 -10.08 1.14 15.14
CA SER A 61 -9.00 2.05 14.80
C SER A 61 -8.33 1.60 13.50
N ILE A 62 -7.57 2.50 12.89
CA ILE A 62 -6.73 2.14 11.74
C ILE A 62 -5.71 1.10 12.22
N THR A 63 -5.82 -0.13 11.72
CA THR A 63 -4.91 -1.21 12.12
C THR A 63 -3.62 -1.18 11.33
N ASN A 64 -3.65 -0.68 10.08
CA ASN A 64 -2.50 -0.70 9.18
C ASN A 64 -2.46 0.54 8.29
N SER A 65 -1.24 0.90 7.92
CA SER A 65 -0.94 1.96 6.96
C SER A 65 0.14 1.50 5.99
N LEU A 66 -0.15 1.54 4.70
CA LEU A 66 0.87 1.52 3.65
C LEU A 66 1.50 2.90 3.60
N VAL A 67 2.71 3.01 4.17
CA VAL A 67 3.60 4.14 4.01
C VAL A 67 4.50 3.84 2.83
N TRP A 68 4.57 4.76 1.88
CA TRP A 68 5.55 4.67 0.80
C TRP A 68 6.91 5.04 1.37
N GLN A 69 7.75 4.04 1.64
CA GLN A 69 9.13 4.30 2.04
C GLN A 69 9.91 4.71 0.79
N SER A 70 10.20 6.01 0.66
CA SER A 70 11.34 6.45 -0.14
C SER A 70 12.60 5.85 0.49
N ALA A 71 13.46 5.25 -0.33
CA ALA A 71 14.70 4.62 0.10
C ALA A 71 15.50 5.51 1.08
N PRO A 72 16.19 4.93 2.09
CA PRO A 72 17.07 5.70 2.95
C PRO A 72 18.13 6.39 2.09
N GLN A 73 18.24 7.70 2.20
CA GLN A 73 19.34 8.46 1.62
C GLN A 73 20.63 8.06 2.36
N SER A 74 21.39 7.14 1.79
CA SER A 74 22.75 6.87 2.23
C SER A 74 23.72 7.81 1.50
N ILE A 75 24.31 8.75 2.23
CA ILE A 75 25.62 9.33 1.89
C ILE A 75 26.34 9.77 3.17
N THR A 76 27.17 8.87 3.69
CA THR A 76 28.49 9.23 4.20
C THR A 76 29.41 8.09 3.77
N CYS A 77 30.20 8.33 2.73
CA CYS A 77 31.28 7.46 2.31
C CYS A 77 32.57 8.01 2.93
N GLN A 78 33.37 7.14 3.56
CA GLN A 78 34.83 6.90 3.37
C GLN A 78 35.21 5.78 4.40
N SER A 79 35.44 4.51 4.04
CA SER A 79 36.66 3.86 3.47
C SER A 79 37.91 3.98 4.36
N SER A 80 38.71 2.95 4.75
CA SER A 80 38.79 1.50 4.48
C SER A 80 39.82 0.84 5.49
N PRO A 81 40.64 -0.21 5.19
CA PRO A 81 40.53 -1.56 5.81
C PRO A 81 41.85 -2.13 6.41
N ALA A 82 41.82 -3.32 7.04
CA ALA A 82 42.96 -4.26 7.04
C ALA A 82 42.57 -5.66 7.54
N HIS A 83 42.76 -6.70 6.73
CA HIS A 83 43.06 -8.06 7.20
C HIS A 83 44.05 -8.73 6.23
N SER A 84 44.95 -9.55 6.81
CA SER A 84 45.99 -10.37 6.19
C SER A 84 45.96 -11.78 6.88
N PRO A 85 46.68 -12.84 6.43
CA PRO A 85 46.20 -13.86 5.48
C PRO A 85 46.37 -15.35 5.98
N TYR A 86 45.88 -16.32 5.16
CA TYR A 86 46.30 -17.76 5.01
C TYR A 86 45.46 -18.94 5.61
N PRO A 87 45.52 -20.18 5.01
CA PRO A 87 44.33 -20.93 4.53
C PRO A 87 44.26 -22.47 4.87
N ASN A 88 43.14 -23.13 4.54
CA ASN A 88 42.95 -24.50 3.98
C ASN A 88 41.52 -25.00 4.27
N GLN A 89 40.58 -25.08 3.32
CA GLN A 89 40.35 -26.08 2.23
C GLN A 89 39.36 -27.19 2.64
N SER A 90 38.09 -27.11 2.17
CA SER A 90 37.32 -28.23 1.57
C SER A 90 35.87 -27.83 1.16
N HIS A 91 35.71 -27.58 -0.13
CA HIS A 91 34.60 -27.86 -1.06
C HIS A 91 33.18 -28.21 -0.55
N HIS A 92 32.21 -27.28 -0.73
CA HIS A 92 30.89 -27.53 -1.39
C HIS A 92 30.41 -26.21 -2.07
N LYS A 93 29.96 -26.25 -3.34
CA LYS A 93 29.64 -25.11 -4.24
C LYS A 93 28.11 -24.95 -4.41
N PRO A 94 27.55 -23.72 -4.58
CA PRO A 94 27.18 -23.19 -5.91
C PRO A 94 27.53 -21.68 -6.06
N MET A 95 28.42 -21.26 -6.96
CA MET A 95 28.21 -20.69 -8.33
C MET A 95 26.99 -19.76 -8.55
N GLU A 96 27.32 -18.47 -8.63
CA GLU A 96 26.85 -17.39 -9.53
C GLU A 96 25.47 -16.75 -9.33
N VAL A 97 25.49 -15.49 -8.93
CA VAL A 97 24.46 -14.50 -9.31
C VAL A 97 25.16 -13.43 -10.14
N MET A 98 25.24 -13.71 -11.43
CA MET A 98 25.38 -12.73 -12.50
C MET A 98 23.98 -12.20 -12.83
N GLY A 99 23.84 -10.89 -12.99
CA GLY A 99 22.72 -10.32 -13.72
C GLY A 99 21.89 -9.31 -12.95
N SER A 100 22.36 -8.07 -12.99
CA SER A 100 21.54 -6.87 -12.89
C SER A 100 20.34 -6.95 -13.85
N PRO A 101 19.14 -6.53 -13.43
CA PRO A 101 18.26 -5.77 -14.31
C PRO A 101 18.11 -4.37 -13.74
N VAL A 102 18.73 -3.42 -14.44
CA VAL A 102 18.47 -1.99 -14.37
C VAL A 102 16.95 -1.76 -14.31
N GLN A 103 16.42 -1.39 -13.14
CA GLN A 103 15.03 -0.96 -13.00
C GLN A 103 15.00 0.56 -13.14
N VAL A 104 14.59 0.96 -14.34
CA VAL A 104 14.43 2.33 -14.83
C VAL A 104 13.56 3.14 -13.88
N ASN A 105 14.08 4.27 -13.41
CA ASN A 105 13.30 5.31 -12.73
C ASN A 105 12.13 5.74 -13.64
N PRO A 106 10.84 5.66 -13.23
CA PRO A 106 9.73 6.11 -14.06
C PRO A 106 9.74 7.63 -14.28
N TYR A 107 10.63 8.37 -13.60
CA TYR A 107 10.89 9.80 -13.83
C TYR A 107 12.04 10.08 -14.82
N ALA A 108 12.64 9.09 -15.47
CA ALA A 108 13.77 9.30 -16.39
C ALA A 108 13.41 10.11 -17.65
N GLY A 109 12.12 10.35 -17.94
CA GLY A 109 11.68 11.01 -19.18
C GLY A 109 10.89 12.32 -19.01
N ILE A 110 10.34 12.62 -17.83
CA ILE A 110 9.54 13.84 -17.64
C ILE A 110 10.43 14.90 -17.00
N THR A 111 11.03 15.74 -17.85
CA THR A 111 11.72 16.96 -17.39
C THR A 111 10.68 17.89 -16.78
N VAL A 112 10.47 17.79 -15.47
CA VAL A 112 9.67 18.76 -14.70
C VAL A 112 10.46 20.08 -14.71
N LYS A 113 10.22 20.91 -15.73
CA LYS A 113 10.94 22.18 -15.93
C LYS A 113 10.72 23.19 -14.79
N LYS A 114 9.66 23.01 -13.98
CA LYS A 114 9.39 23.85 -12.80
C LYS A 114 8.43 23.14 -11.82
N PRO A 115 8.64 23.23 -10.50
CA PRO A 115 7.64 22.80 -9.53
C PRO A 115 6.34 23.58 -9.72
N MET A 116 5.23 22.87 -9.90
CA MET A 116 3.87 23.42 -9.95
C MET A 116 3.27 23.39 -8.55
N TYR A 117 2.58 24.47 -8.15
CA TYR A 117 1.91 24.56 -6.85
C TYR A 117 0.38 24.59 -7.05
N CYS A 118 -0.35 24.01 -6.10
CA CYS A 118 -1.82 24.08 -6.06
C CYS A 118 -2.31 25.48 -5.66
N HIS A 119 -3.63 25.71 -5.76
CA HIS A 119 -4.30 26.88 -5.16
C HIS A 119 -4.09 26.99 -3.64
N CYS A 120 -3.80 25.87 -3.00
CA CYS A 120 -3.50 25.77 -1.57
C CYS A 120 -2.05 26.09 -1.17
N GLY A 121 -1.20 26.48 -2.13
CA GLY A 121 0.22 26.82 -1.88
C GLY A 121 1.17 25.63 -1.67
N VAL A 122 0.66 24.41 -1.68
CA VAL A 122 1.43 23.16 -1.55
C VAL A 122 1.93 22.69 -2.92
N LEU A 123 3.09 22.01 -2.92
CA LEU A 123 3.66 21.41 -4.12
C LEU A 123 2.69 20.37 -4.71
N SER A 124 2.41 20.50 -6.00
CA SER A 124 1.56 19.57 -6.74
C SER A 124 2.27 18.24 -6.98
N GLN A 125 1.50 17.15 -6.92
CA GLN A 125 1.99 15.80 -7.21
C GLN A 125 1.49 15.33 -8.57
N ILE A 126 2.35 14.61 -9.29
CA ILE A 126 1.98 13.94 -10.53
C ILE A 126 1.21 12.66 -10.19
N LYS A 127 0.04 12.50 -10.80
CA LYS A 127 -0.86 11.36 -10.64
C LYS A 127 -1.22 10.83 -12.02
N VAL A 128 -1.65 9.57 -12.10
CA VAL A 128 -2.05 8.92 -13.35
C VAL A 128 -3.51 8.47 -13.28
N THR A 129 -4.20 8.52 -14.41
CA THR A 129 -5.60 8.10 -14.51
C THR A 129 -5.70 6.59 -14.71
N TYR A 130 -6.13 5.86 -13.69
CA TYR A 130 -6.38 4.42 -13.79
C TYR A 130 -7.80 4.08 -14.24
N ARG A 131 -8.74 5.04 -14.18
CA ARG A 131 -10.11 4.80 -14.63
C ARG A 131 -10.14 4.44 -16.12
N PRO A 132 -10.90 3.40 -16.52
CA PRO A 132 -11.01 3.01 -17.92
C PRO A 132 -11.69 4.13 -18.71
N GLY A 133 -11.14 4.43 -19.89
CA GLY A 133 -11.65 5.47 -20.77
C GLY A 133 -10.55 6.11 -21.62
N PRO A 134 -10.87 7.10 -22.46
CA PRO A 134 -9.92 7.71 -23.40
C PRO A 134 -8.69 8.32 -22.72
N MET A 135 -8.81 8.72 -21.45
CA MET A 135 -7.74 9.34 -20.67
C MET A 135 -7.00 8.34 -19.77
N HIS A 136 -7.26 7.04 -19.88
CA HIS A 136 -6.54 6.00 -19.14
C HIS A 136 -5.03 6.09 -19.41
N GLY A 137 -4.22 5.99 -18.36
CA GLY A 137 -2.76 6.10 -18.44
C GLY A 137 -2.22 7.52 -18.59
N ARG A 138 -3.07 8.55 -18.72
CA ARG A 138 -2.61 9.96 -18.78
C ARG A 138 -2.25 10.51 -17.40
N TYR A 139 -1.23 11.36 -17.39
CA TYR A 139 -0.69 12.01 -16.20
C TYR A 139 -1.29 13.41 -16.00
N PHE A 140 -1.50 13.78 -14.74
CA PHE A 140 -1.95 15.11 -14.35
C PHE A 140 -1.26 15.57 -13.06
N TYR A 141 -1.12 16.87 -12.89
CA TYR A 141 -0.78 17.48 -11.60
C TYR A 141 -2.05 17.56 -10.75
N GLY A 142 -1.95 17.19 -9.47
CA GLY A 142 -3.01 17.38 -8.49
C GLY A 142 -2.45 17.89 -7.17
N CYS A 143 -3.34 18.37 -6.29
CA CYS A 143 -2.94 18.81 -4.95
C CYS A 143 -2.13 17.72 -4.21
N GLY A 144 -0.96 18.10 -3.70
CA GLY A 144 -0.09 17.24 -2.89
C GLY A 144 -0.53 17.11 -1.43
N ASN A 145 -1.39 18.02 -0.95
CA ASN A 145 -2.03 17.91 0.36
C ASN A 145 -3.26 17.01 0.28
N TRP A 146 -3.02 15.72 0.12
CA TRP A 146 -4.04 14.67 0.10
C TRP A 146 -4.09 13.97 1.46
N THR A 147 -5.23 14.04 2.14
CA THR A 147 -5.46 13.29 3.38
C THR A 147 -6.54 12.23 3.16
N SER A 148 -6.41 11.08 3.81
CA SER A 148 -7.39 9.99 3.65
C SER A 148 -8.78 10.34 4.22
N THR A 149 -8.85 11.30 5.15
CA THR A 149 -10.08 11.72 5.83
C THR A 149 -10.78 12.91 5.16
N ARG A 150 -10.05 13.77 4.43
CA ARG A 150 -10.62 14.97 3.80
C ARG A 150 -10.42 15.03 2.28
N GLY A 151 -9.75 14.04 1.68
CA GLY A 151 -9.35 14.08 0.28
C GLY A 151 -8.29 15.15 0.02
N ALA A 152 -8.28 15.69 -1.19
CA ALA A 152 -7.42 16.82 -1.53
C ALA A 152 -7.89 18.06 -0.77
N ASN A 153 -6.97 18.81 -0.18
CA ASN A 153 -7.30 20.05 0.51
C ASN A 153 -7.78 21.17 -0.44
N CYS A 154 -7.66 20.97 -1.75
CA CYS A 154 -8.27 21.81 -2.78
C CYS A 154 -8.46 21.00 -4.07
N ASP A 155 -9.37 21.46 -4.93
CA ASP A 155 -9.70 20.81 -6.20
C ASP A 155 -8.72 21.15 -7.33
N TYR A 156 -7.47 21.51 -7.00
CA TYR A 156 -6.45 21.78 -8.01
C TYR A 156 -6.13 20.50 -8.79
N TRP A 157 -6.32 20.56 -10.10
CA TRP A 157 -5.86 19.55 -11.05
C TRP A 157 -5.59 20.18 -12.43
N VAL A 158 -4.55 19.71 -13.12
CA VAL A 158 -4.24 20.11 -14.51
C VAL A 158 -3.49 18.99 -15.23
N TRP A 159 -3.86 18.71 -16.48
CA TRP A 159 -3.18 17.66 -17.26
C TRP A 159 -1.69 17.99 -17.48
N LEU A 160 -0.84 16.96 -17.44
CA LEU A 160 0.51 17.10 -17.99
C LEU A 160 0.38 17.13 -19.52
N SER A 161 0.81 18.24 -20.12
CA SER A 161 0.91 18.40 -21.58
C SER A 161 2.11 17.64 -22.15
#